data_AF-A0A1I2UKS3-F1
#
_entry.id   AF-A0A1I2UKS3-F1
#
_cell.length_a   1.000
_cell.length_b   1.000
_cell.length_c   1.000
_cell.angle_alpha   90.00
_cell.angle_beta   90.00
_cell.angle_gamma   90.00
#
_symmetry.space_group_name_H-M   'P 1'
#
loop_
_entity.id
_entity.type
_entity.pdbx_description
1 polymer ?
#
loop_
_entity_poly.entity_id
_entity_poly.type
_entity_poly.pdbx_seq_one_letter_code
_entity_poly.pdbx_strand_id
1 'polypeptide(L)'
;MTSLIKIVSKDFDLPESISDSQLRDALVKTFEYLVDDDFQKLLQILYKADVDQYKLKELLEHAEGKSTAEIIADAYIERQQAKVETWKKYSQA
;
A
#
# COMPACT_ATOMS: atom_id res chain seq x y z
N MET A 1 -12.78 8.66 -10.83
CA MET A 1 -11.50 8.19 -10.24
C MET A 1 -11.48 8.53 -8.77
N THR A 2 -11.21 7.55 -7.92
CA THR A 2 -11.09 7.76 -6.47
C THR A 2 -9.84 8.58 -6.17
N SER A 3 -9.88 9.47 -5.18
CA SER A 3 -8.71 10.24 -4.73
C SER A 3 -7.54 9.34 -4.35
N LEU A 4 -7.84 8.10 -3.92
CA LEU A 4 -6.89 7.04 -3.63
C LEU A 4 -6.04 6.65 -4.83
N ILE A 5 -6.67 6.23 -5.95
CA ILE A 5 -5.96 5.78 -7.16
C ILE A 5 -4.99 6.86 -7.62
N LYS A 6 -5.40 8.14 -7.57
CA LYS A 6 -4.54 9.24 -7.99
C LYS A 6 -3.29 9.42 -7.12
N ILE A 7 -3.43 9.30 -5.80
CA ILE A 7 -2.29 9.43 -4.87
C ILE A 7 -1.33 8.26 -5.06
N VAL A 8 -1.86 7.04 -4.99
CA VAL A 8 -1.03 5.83 -5.07
C VAL A 8 -0.39 5.70 -6.45
N SER A 9 -1.12 5.98 -7.53
CA SER A 9 -0.56 5.90 -8.88
C SER A 9 0.59 6.88 -9.08
N LYS A 10 0.53 8.07 -8.46
CA LYS A 10 1.64 9.03 -8.50
C LYS A 10 2.86 8.55 -7.73
N ASP A 11 2.67 7.92 -6.58
CA ASP A 11 3.78 7.44 -5.73
C ASP A 11 4.52 6.25 -6.35
N PHE A 12 3.84 5.47 -7.19
CA PHE A 12 4.36 4.25 -7.83
C PHE A 12 4.51 4.36 -9.35
N ASP A 13 4.36 5.55 -9.92
CA ASP A 13 4.44 5.82 -11.36
C ASP A 13 3.52 4.91 -12.22
N LEU A 14 2.28 4.75 -11.75
CA LEU A 14 1.24 3.96 -12.41
C LEU A 14 0.30 4.87 -13.24
N PRO A 15 -0.36 4.33 -14.28
CA PRO A 15 -1.38 5.08 -15.01
C PRO A 15 -2.57 5.42 -14.09
N GLU A 16 -3.03 6.66 -14.10
CA GLU A 16 -4.17 7.04 -13.24
C GLU A 16 -5.52 6.42 -13.70
N SER A 17 -5.59 5.85 -14.91
CA SER A 17 -6.81 5.26 -15.51
C SER A 17 -6.99 3.75 -15.23
N ILE A 18 -6.43 3.23 -14.14
CA ILE A 18 -6.51 1.80 -13.77
C ILE A 18 -7.67 1.52 -12.80
N SER A 19 -8.14 0.27 -12.78
CA SER A 19 -9.11 -0.21 -11.78
C SER A 19 -8.47 -0.46 -10.42
N ASP A 20 -9.27 -0.57 -9.36
CA ASP A 20 -8.79 -0.93 -8.01
C ASP A 20 -8.08 -2.28 -7.99
N SER A 21 -8.54 -3.27 -8.77
CA SER A 21 -7.87 -4.57 -8.89
C SER A 21 -6.50 -4.45 -9.56
N GLN A 22 -6.40 -3.66 -10.63
CA GLN A 22 -5.12 -3.41 -11.32
C GLN A 22 -4.13 -2.63 -10.44
N LEU A 23 -4.63 -1.67 -9.64
CA LEU A 23 -3.83 -0.96 -8.65
C LEU A 23 -3.28 -1.94 -7.61
N ARG A 24 -4.13 -2.81 -7.07
CA ARG A 24 -3.72 -3.84 -6.11
C ARG A 24 -2.65 -4.74 -6.72
N ASP A 25 -2.89 -5.30 -7.90
CA ASP A 25 -1.94 -6.22 -8.55
C ASP A 25 -0.57 -5.55 -8.81
N ALA A 26 -0.57 -4.26 -9.18
CA ALA A 26 0.67 -3.50 -9.35
C ALA A 26 1.42 -3.32 -8.01
N LEU A 27 0.70 -3.03 -6.93
CA LEU A 27 1.29 -2.93 -5.60
C LEU A 27 1.82 -4.27 -5.10
N VAL A 28 1.10 -5.38 -5.32
CA VAL A 28 1.56 -6.72 -4.96
C VAL A 28 2.89 -7.01 -5.65
N LYS A 29 2.98 -6.84 -6.97
CA LYS A 29 4.24 -7.04 -7.72
C LYS A 29 5.36 -6.13 -7.23
N THR A 30 5.02 -4.89 -6.89
CA THR A 30 6.02 -3.94 -6.37
C THR A 30 6.55 -4.38 -5.02
N PHE A 31 5.65 -4.77 -4.10
CA PHE A 31 6.07 -5.22 -2.77
C PHE A 31 6.73 -6.59 -2.78
N GLU A 32 6.41 -7.47 -3.74
CA GLU A 32 7.11 -8.74 -3.96
C GLU A 32 8.58 -8.47 -4.29
N TYR A 33 8.85 -7.63 -5.30
CA TYR A 33 10.21 -7.18 -5.61
C TYR A 33 10.90 -6.52 -4.41
N LEU A 34 10.20 -5.66 -3.66
CA LEU A 34 10.83 -4.98 -2.53
C LEU A 34 11.10 -5.91 -1.34
N VAL A 35 10.31 -6.97 -1.14
CA VAL A 35 10.58 -7.98 -0.12
C VAL A 35 11.84 -8.76 -0.47
N ASP A 36 12.00 -9.14 -1.74
CA ASP A 36 13.09 -10.00 -2.19
C ASP A 36 14.39 -9.25 -2.49
N ASP A 37 14.30 -8.06 -3.08
CA ASP A 37 15.45 -7.34 -3.65
C ASP A 37 15.82 -6.04 -2.90
N ASP A 38 14.87 -5.35 -2.24
CA ASP A 38 15.13 -4.05 -1.58
C ASP A 38 14.29 -3.81 -0.32
N PHE A 39 14.55 -4.63 0.69
CA PHE A 39 13.81 -4.59 1.96
C PHE A 39 13.94 -3.24 2.68
N GLN A 40 15.06 -2.54 2.54
CA GLN A 40 15.23 -1.22 3.15
C GLN A 40 14.26 -0.20 2.53
N LYS A 41 14.09 -0.22 1.21
CA LYS A 41 13.10 0.63 0.53
C LYS A 41 11.67 0.26 0.89
N LEU A 42 11.37 -1.03 1.06
CA LEU A 42 10.08 -1.49 1.59
C LEU A 42 9.76 -0.79 2.92
N LEU A 43 10.67 -0.87 3.89
CA LEU A 43 10.49 -0.26 5.21
C LEU A 43 10.27 1.25 5.12
N GLN A 44 11.01 1.94 4.26
CA GLN A 44 10.87 3.39 4.07
C GLN A 44 9.49 3.76 3.52
N ILE A 45 8.96 3.00 2.56
CA ILE A 45 7.63 3.23 1.99
C ILE A 45 6.55 3.01 3.05
N LEU A 46 6.62 1.91 3.78
CA LEU A 46 5.65 1.56 4.81
C LEU A 46 5.64 2.56 5.97
N TYR A 47 6.82 3.03 6.39
CA TYR A 47 6.93 4.06 7.41
C TYR A 47 6.29 5.38 6.97
N LYS A 48 6.54 5.85 5.74
CA LYS A 48 5.91 7.07 5.19
C LYS A 48 4.39 6.94 5.04
N ALA A 49 3.90 5.73 4.84
CA ALA A 49 2.47 5.43 4.80
C ALA A 49 1.81 5.40 6.19
N ASP A 50 2.59 5.45 7.28
CA ASP A 50 2.18 5.15 8.65
C ASP A 50 1.63 3.71 8.80
N VAL A 51 2.30 2.74 8.20
CA VAL A 51 2.06 1.33 8.46
C VAL A 51 2.87 0.91 9.69
N ASP A 52 2.19 0.31 10.67
CA ASP A 52 2.75 -0.06 11.96
C ASP A 52 3.86 -1.13 11.83
N GLN A 53 5.00 -0.93 12.50
CA GLN A 53 6.12 -1.86 12.51
C GLN A 53 5.79 -3.21 13.15
N TYR A 54 4.93 -3.23 14.17
CA TYR A 54 4.43 -4.47 14.78
C TYR A 54 3.57 -5.24 13.77
N LYS A 55 2.68 -4.52 13.08
CA LYS A 55 1.88 -5.12 12.01
C LYS A 55 2.81 -5.71 10.95
N LEU A 56 3.83 -4.98 10.48
CA LEU A 56 4.78 -5.51 9.50
C LEU A 56 5.49 -6.81 9.94
N LYS A 57 5.95 -6.90 11.19
CA LYS A 57 6.54 -8.14 11.71
C LYS A 57 5.55 -9.30 11.71
N GLU A 58 4.33 -9.04 12.16
CA GLU A 58 3.24 -10.01 12.14
C GLU A 58 2.93 -10.49 10.71
N LEU A 59 2.92 -9.57 9.74
CA LEU A 59 2.70 -9.90 8.32
C LEU A 59 3.81 -10.79 7.73
N LEU A 60 5.05 -10.62 8.19
CA LEU A 60 6.20 -11.42 7.76
C LEU A 60 6.19 -12.83 8.39
N GLU A 61 5.74 -12.93 9.64
CA GLU A 61 5.75 -14.19 10.40
C GLU A 61 4.54 -15.09 10.09
N HIS A 62 3.41 -14.51 9.63
CA HIS A 62 2.14 -15.22 9.43
C HIS A 62 1.66 -15.35 7.98
N ALA A 63 2.58 -15.31 7.00
CA ALA A 63 2.25 -15.50 5.59
C ALA A 63 1.91 -16.98 5.26
N GLU A 64 0.83 -17.51 5.84
CA GLU A 64 0.28 -18.82 5.49
C GLU A 64 -0.86 -18.65 4.47
N GLY A 65 -0.60 -19.01 3.21
CA GLY A 65 -1.61 -19.07 2.14
C GLY A 65 -1.79 -17.80 1.30
N LYS A 66 -1.27 -16.66 1.74
CA LYS A 66 -1.07 -15.43 0.93
C LYS A 66 0.41 -15.08 0.94
N SER A 67 0.92 -14.50 -0.15
CA SER A 67 2.30 -14.00 -0.13
C SER A 67 2.39 -12.78 0.79
N THR A 68 3.53 -12.61 1.46
CA THR A 68 3.82 -11.42 2.27
C THR A 68 3.52 -10.12 1.51
N ALA A 69 3.81 -10.09 0.20
CA ALA A 69 3.54 -8.96 -0.67
C ALA A 69 2.05 -8.63 -0.81
N GLU A 70 1.17 -9.64 -0.90
CA GLU A 70 -0.27 -9.43 -0.94
C GLU A 70 -0.78 -8.78 0.33
N ILE A 71 -0.31 -9.27 1.47
CA ILE A 71 -0.72 -8.78 2.78
C ILE A 71 -0.24 -7.33 2.97
N ILE A 72 0.98 -7.02 2.55
CA ILE A 72 1.53 -5.65 2.59
C ILE A 72 0.75 -4.72 1.66
N ALA A 73 0.42 -5.15 0.44
CA ALA A 73 -0.35 -4.36 -0.51
C ALA A 73 -1.73 -4.00 0.04
N ASP A 74 -2.44 -4.98 0.62
CA ASP A 74 -3.74 -4.78 1.24
C ASP A 74 -3.66 -3.78 2.41
N ALA A 75 -2.70 -3.98 3.32
CA ALA A 75 -2.50 -3.08 4.46
C ALA A 75 -2.13 -1.64 4.04
N TYR A 76 -1.33 -1.50 2.99
CA TYR A 76 -0.97 -0.19 2.44
C TYR A 76 -2.20 0.52 1.87
N ILE A 77 -3.01 -0.17 1.07
CA ILE A 77 -4.24 0.37 0.46
C ILE A 77 -5.21 0.83 1.54
N GLU A 78 -5.48 -0.03 2.55
CA GLU A 78 -6.36 0.30 3.68
C GLU A 78 -5.91 1.59 4.38
N ARG A 79 -4.60 1.74 4.59
CA ARG A 79 -4.05 2.93 5.24
C ARG A 79 -4.21 4.18 4.39
N GLN A 80 -3.98 4.10 3.08
CA GLN A 80 -4.19 5.23 2.17
C GLN A 80 -5.68 5.60 2.05
N GLN A 81 -6.59 4.62 2.06
CA GLN A 81 -8.03 4.86 2.10
C GLN A 81 -8.43 5.64 3.35
N ALA A 82 -7.96 5.22 4.53
CA ALA A 82 -8.21 5.92 5.78
C ALA A 82 -7.70 7.38 5.77
N LYS A 83 -6.53 7.63 5.16
CA LYS A 83 -5.99 9.00 4.97
C LYS A 83 -6.92 9.85 4.11
N VAL A 84 -7.36 9.31 2.96
CA VAL A 84 -8.30 10.00 2.05
C VAL A 84 -9.62 10.32 2.75
N GLU A 85 -10.18 9.38 3.52
CA GLU A 85 -11.41 9.61 4.28
C GLU A 85 -11.25 10.67 5.35
N THR A 86 -10.12 10.65 6.06
CA THR A 86 -9.78 11.67 7.07
C THR A 86 -9.72 13.05 6.43
N TRP A 87 -9.01 13.20 5.30
CA TRP A 87 -8.95 14.48 4.58
C TRP A 87 -10.33 14.95 4.11
N LYS A 88 -11.17 14.05 3.57
CA LYS A 88 -12.55 14.40 3.18
C LYS A 88 -13.36 14.96 4.35
N LYS A 89 -13.25 14.36 5.54
CA LYS A 89 -13.95 14.82 6.75
C LYS A 89 -13.51 16.22 7.18
N TYR A 90 -12.22 16.55 7.07
CA TYR A 90 -11.69 17.86 7.46
C TYR A 90 -11.79 18.92 6.36
N SER A 91 -11.85 18.55 5.08
CA SER A 91 -12.04 19.50 3.97
C SER A 91 -13.51 19.92 3.77
N GLN A 92 -14.45 19.23 4.40
CA GLN A 92 -15.88 19.59 4.41
C GLN A 92 -16.35 20.24 5.72
N ALA A 93 -15.41 20.52 6.65
CA ALA A 93 -15.66 21.17 7.93
C ALA A 93 -15.36 22.68 7.89
#